data_AF-A0A950VU62-F1
#
_entry.id   AF-A0A950VU62-F1
#
_cell.length_a   1.000
_cell.length_b   1.000
_cell.length_c   1.000
_cell.angle_alpha   90.00
_cell.angle_beta   90.00
_cell.angle_gamma   90.00
#
_symmetry.space_group_name_H-M   'P 1'
#
loop_
_entity.id
_entity.type
_entity.pdbx_description
1 polymer ?
#
loop_
_entity_poly.entity_id
_entity_poly.type
_entity_poly.pdbx_seq_one_letter_code
_entity_poly.pdbx_strand_id
1 'polypeptide(L)'
;MQSLADLYDRHASRLYAIALRITDDRDAAADALQAAFVSLSKNSAVGDPAAYLIRATRDCALARQTRPASAPVVVKEPSARSLVEDAWYNGMTVSDLATRYGISEAKARGMLCDGMAELRMKFAAGTK
;
A
#
# COMPACT_ATOMS: atom_id res chain seq x y z
N MET A 1 -23.85 8.65 -22.41
CA MET A 1 -23.17 8.33 -21.14
C MET A 1 -21.80 8.98 -21.21
N GLN A 2 -21.46 9.87 -20.28
CA GLN A 2 -20.13 10.49 -20.25
C GLN A 2 -19.15 9.41 -19.74
N SER A 3 -18.08 9.13 -20.48
CA SER A 3 -17.10 8.12 -20.09
C SER A 3 -16.25 8.62 -18.92
N LEU A 4 -15.77 7.70 -18.07
CA LEU A 4 -14.87 8.05 -16.97
C LEU A 4 -13.60 8.76 -17.46
N ALA A 5 -13.12 8.42 -18.66
CA ALA A 5 -11.97 9.04 -19.31
C ALA A 5 -12.19 10.53 -19.61
N ASP A 6 -13.31 10.90 -20.22
CA ASP A 6 -13.65 12.31 -20.50
C ASP A 6 -13.74 13.15 -19.20
N LEU A 7 -14.22 12.51 -18.14
CA LEU A 7 -14.36 13.13 -16.83
C LEU A 7 -13.00 13.30 -16.15
N TYR A 8 -12.12 12.32 -16.33
CA TYR A 8 -10.72 12.41 -15.90
C TYR A 8 -10.01 13.56 -16.63
N ASP A 9 -9.99 13.58 -17.95
CA ASP A 9 -9.28 14.60 -18.74
C ASP A 9 -9.76 16.03 -18.42
N ARG A 10 -11.06 16.19 -18.16
CA ARG A 10 -11.65 17.49 -17.84
C ARG A 10 -11.36 17.97 -16.41
N HIS A 11 -11.33 17.06 -15.43
CA HIS A 11 -11.31 17.43 -14.01
C HIS A 11 -9.97 17.15 -13.31
N ALA A 12 -9.10 16.29 -13.86
CA ALA A 12 -7.85 15.86 -13.23
C ALA A 12 -6.97 17.04 -12.81
N SER A 13 -6.70 17.99 -13.71
CA SER A 13 -5.82 19.13 -13.43
C SER A 13 -6.31 20.00 -12.26
N ARG A 14 -7.64 20.24 -12.19
CA ARG A 14 -8.23 21.06 -11.13
C ARG A 14 -8.26 20.33 -9.79
N LEU A 15 -8.61 19.04 -9.81
CA LEU A 15 -8.65 18.21 -8.60
C LEU A 15 -7.25 17.96 -8.05
N TYR A 16 -6.26 17.74 -8.93
CA TYR A 16 -4.85 17.62 -8.55
C TYR A 16 -4.34 18.90 -7.88
N ALA A 17 -4.66 20.08 -8.43
CA ALA A 17 -4.29 21.36 -7.82
C ALA A 17 -4.93 21.56 -6.43
N ILE A 18 -6.16 21.08 -6.23
CA ILE A 18 -6.82 21.11 -4.91
C ILE A 18 -6.13 20.15 -3.94
N ALA A 19 -5.86 18.91 -4.36
CA ALA A 19 -5.18 17.92 -3.54
C ALA A 19 -3.78 18.39 -3.13
N LEU A 20 -3.00 18.95 -4.07
CA LEU A 20 -1.66 19.45 -3.83
C LEU A 20 -1.63 20.59 -2.81
N ARG A 21 -2.61 21.50 -2.85
CA ARG A 21 -2.74 22.56 -1.84
C ARG A 21 -3.07 22.05 -0.44
N ILE A 22 -3.67 20.86 -0.36
CA ILE A 22 -4.06 20.24 0.91
C ILE A 22 -2.91 19.38 1.42
N THR A 23 -2.26 18.57 0.59
CA THR A 23 -1.23 17.63 1.04
C THR A 23 0.18 18.22 1.08
N ASP A 24 0.44 19.29 0.33
CA ASP A 24 1.78 19.88 0.08
C ASP A 24 2.83 18.86 -0.43
N ASP A 25 2.37 17.70 -0.89
CA ASP A 25 3.17 16.57 -1.36
C ASP A 25 2.55 16.03 -2.64
N ARG A 26 3.38 15.87 -3.68
CA ARG A 26 2.95 15.48 -5.04
C ARG A 26 2.47 14.04 -5.12
N ASP A 27 3.11 13.13 -4.39
CA ASP A 27 2.76 11.70 -4.35
C ASP A 27 1.44 11.51 -3.60
N ALA A 28 1.33 12.15 -2.44
CA ALA A 28 0.10 12.16 -1.65
C ALA A 28 -1.06 12.80 -2.42
N ALA A 29 -0.81 13.85 -3.21
CA ALA A 29 -1.82 14.47 -4.06
C ALA A 29 -2.26 13.56 -5.21
N ALA A 30 -1.32 12.89 -5.89
CA ALA A 30 -1.61 11.98 -6.99
C ALA A 30 -2.44 10.78 -6.51
N ASP A 31 -2.06 10.17 -5.40
CA ASP A 31 -2.79 9.05 -4.85
C ASP A 31 -4.17 9.49 -4.29
N ALA A 32 -4.35 10.76 -3.86
CA ALA A 32 -5.65 11.28 -3.40
C ALA A 32 -6.62 11.40 -4.57
N LEU A 33 -6.12 11.91 -5.69
CA LEU A 33 -6.85 11.98 -6.94
C LEU A 33 -7.26 10.58 -7.42
N GLN A 34 -6.32 9.63 -7.42
CA GLN A 34 -6.57 8.25 -7.81
C GLN A 34 -7.67 7.62 -6.94
N ALA A 35 -7.59 7.76 -5.62
CA ALA A 35 -8.58 7.22 -4.69
C ALA A 35 -9.99 7.79 -4.96
N ALA A 36 -10.10 9.07 -5.29
CA ALA A 36 -11.37 9.71 -5.63
C ALA A 36 -12.00 9.12 -6.91
N PHE A 37 -11.21 8.92 -7.96
CA PHE A 37 -11.69 8.30 -9.21
C PHE A 37 -12.06 6.82 -9.04
N VAL A 38 -11.28 6.06 -8.27
CA VAL A 38 -11.62 4.67 -7.91
C VAL A 38 -12.91 4.59 -7.10
N SER A 39 -13.16 5.57 -6.23
CA SER A 39 -14.40 5.64 -5.47
C SER A 39 -15.61 5.91 -6.37
N LEU A 40 -15.46 6.78 -7.38
CA LEU A 40 -16.49 7.04 -8.38
C LEU A 40 -16.73 5.83 -9.29
N SER A 41 -15.69 5.09 -9.68
CA SER A 41 -15.86 3.90 -10.51
C SER A 41 -16.63 2.79 -9.77
N LYS A 42 -16.42 2.67 -8.45
CA LYS A 42 -17.17 1.74 -7.58
C LYS A 42 -18.61 2.19 -7.33
N ASN A 43 -18.86 3.50 -7.30
CA ASN A 43 -20.18 4.08 -7.13
C ASN A 43 -20.54 4.94 -8.35
N SER A 44 -20.99 4.29 -9.42
CA SER A 44 -21.36 4.98 -10.67
C SER A 44 -22.73 5.70 -10.61
N ALA A 45 -23.52 5.47 -9.56
CA ALA A 45 -24.87 6.03 -9.39
C ALA A 45 -24.89 7.36 -8.61
N VAL A 46 -23.92 8.25 -8.85
CA VAL A 46 -23.85 9.55 -8.16
C VAL A 46 -24.53 10.62 -9.00
N GLY A 47 -25.39 11.43 -8.38
CA GLY A 47 -26.20 12.44 -9.07
C GLY A 47 -25.37 13.47 -9.83
N ASP A 48 -24.42 14.15 -9.16
CA ASP A 48 -23.46 15.04 -9.81
C ASP A 48 -22.02 14.51 -9.63
N PRO A 49 -21.41 13.92 -10.69
CA PRO A 49 -20.07 13.36 -10.59
C PRO A 49 -18.99 14.42 -10.36
N ALA A 50 -19.22 15.68 -10.74
CA ALA A 50 -18.25 16.76 -10.52
C ALA A 50 -18.19 17.16 -9.04
N ALA A 51 -19.33 17.43 -8.39
CA ALA A 51 -19.39 17.70 -6.96
C ALA A 51 -18.88 16.51 -6.13
N TYR A 52 -19.18 15.29 -6.56
CA TYR A 52 -18.67 14.09 -5.92
C TYR A 52 -17.14 14.04 -5.92
N LEU A 53 -16.50 14.26 -7.07
CA LEU A 53 -15.05 14.21 -7.17
C LEU A 53 -14.37 15.30 -6.33
N ILE A 54 -14.94 16.51 -6.28
CA ILE A 54 -14.40 17.58 -5.43
C ILE A 54 -14.44 17.17 -3.96
N ARG A 55 -15.57 16.63 -3.50
CA ARG A 55 -15.73 16.15 -2.12
C ARG A 55 -14.78 14.99 -1.83
N ALA A 56 -14.79 13.96 -2.68
CA ALA A 56 -13.97 12.77 -2.52
C ALA A 56 -12.47 13.11 -2.53
N THR A 57 -12.01 13.99 -3.43
CA THR A 57 -10.62 14.42 -3.48
C THR A 57 -10.21 15.15 -2.20
N ARG A 58 -11.06 16.04 -1.68
CA ARG A 58 -10.82 16.73 -0.41
C ARG A 58 -10.76 15.76 0.77
N ASP A 59 -11.72 14.85 0.86
CA ASP A 59 -11.79 13.85 1.93
C ASP A 59 -10.55 12.94 1.91
N CYS A 60 -10.13 12.47 0.73
CA CYS A 60 -8.93 11.67 0.56
C CYS A 60 -7.65 12.47 0.90
N ALA A 61 -7.56 13.73 0.47
CA ALA A 61 -6.42 14.60 0.76
C ALA A 61 -6.30 14.93 2.26
N LEU A 62 -7.42 15.23 2.93
CA LEU A 62 -7.47 15.42 4.38
C LEU A 62 -7.11 14.15 5.14
N ALA A 63 -7.66 13.01 4.73
CA ALA A 63 -7.34 11.72 5.35
C ALA A 63 -5.83 11.38 5.30
N ARG A 64 -5.10 11.92 4.31
CA ARG A 64 -3.63 11.76 4.19
C ARG A 64 -2.86 12.73 5.04
N GLN A 65 -3.32 13.97 5.18
CA GLN A 65 -2.74 14.92 6.13
C GLN A 65 -2.90 14.43 7.58
N THR A 66 -4.06 13.84 7.90
CA THR A 66 -4.35 13.32 9.24
C THR A 66 -3.79 11.92 9.44
N ARG A 67 -3.43 11.22 8.37
CA ARG A 67 -2.61 10.01 8.49
C ARG A 67 -1.22 10.51 8.91
N PRO A 68 -0.69 10.09 10.08
CA PRO A 68 0.72 10.31 10.34
C PRO A 68 1.50 9.76 9.14
N ALA A 69 2.42 10.58 8.61
CA ALA A 69 3.18 10.37 7.37
C ALA A 69 3.84 8.99 7.39
N SER A 70 3.12 7.98 6.91
CA SER A 70 3.33 6.59 7.35
C SER A 70 3.38 6.53 8.89
N ALA A 71 2.37 5.91 9.52
CA ALA A 71 2.73 5.09 10.66
C ALA A 71 3.92 4.25 10.15
N PRO A 72 5.12 4.34 10.76
CA PRO A 72 6.27 3.62 10.25
C PRO A 72 5.76 2.21 10.00
N VAL A 73 5.98 1.68 8.79
CA VAL A 73 5.87 0.24 8.58
C VAL A 73 6.61 -0.31 9.77
N VAL A 74 5.87 -0.82 10.76
CA VAL A 74 6.47 -1.27 12.02
C VAL A 74 7.50 -2.22 11.51
N VAL A 75 8.79 -1.89 11.71
CA VAL A 75 9.88 -2.76 11.34
C VAL A 75 9.60 -3.96 12.19
N LYS A 76 8.92 -4.94 11.58
CA LYS A 76 8.52 -6.16 12.24
C LYS A 76 9.85 -6.77 12.57
N GLU A 77 10.18 -6.79 13.87
CA GLU A 77 11.35 -7.46 14.40
C GLU A 77 11.56 -8.72 13.55
N PRO A 78 12.74 -8.88 12.89
CA PRO A 78 12.92 -9.89 11.87
C PRO A 78 12.58 -11.25 12.47
N SER A 79 11.39 -11.75 12.10
CA SER A 79 10.88 -13.01 12.59
C SER A 79 11.11 -14.07 11.52
N ALA A 80 11.39 -15.28 11.96
CA ALA A 80 11.65 -16.43 11.09
C ALA A 80 10.59 -16.58 9.98
N ARG A 81 9.32 -16.36 10.32
CA ARG A 81 8.20 -16.37 9.37
C ARG A 81 8.28 -15.26 8.31
N SER A 82 8.64 -14.04 8.70
CA SER A 82 8.66 -12.91 7.76
C SER A 82 9.76 -13.08 6.71
N LEU A 83 10.92 -13.60 7.11
CA LEU A 83 12.00 -13.92 6.17
C LEU A 83 11.61 -15.02 5.18
N VAL A 84 10.85 -16.03 5.63
CA VAL A 84 10.31 -17.06 4.72
C VAL A 84 9.30 -16.45 3.75
N GLU A 85 8.39 -15.60 4.22
CA GLU A 85 7.42 -14.92 3.37
C GLU A 85 8.12 -14.06 2.29
N ASP A 86 9.14 -13.29 2.65
CA ASP A 86 9.90 -12.47 1.71
C ASP A 86 10.79 -13.29 0.75
N ALA A 87 11.39 -14.38 1.21
CA ALA A 87 12.12 -15.30 0.33
C ALA A 87 11.18 -15.96 -0.70
N TRP A 88 9.98 -16.36 -0.27
CA TRP A 88 9.06 -17.14 -1.10
C TRP A 88 8.21 -16.29 -2.04
N TYR A 89 7.66 -15.17 -1.55
CA TYR A 89 6.77 -14.31 -2.35
C TYR A 89 7.52 -13.25 -3.14
N ASN A 90 8.64 -12.76 -2.62
CA ASN A 90 9.40 -11.68 -3.23
C ASN A 90 10.72 -12.15 -3.87
N GLY A 91 11.02 -13.45 -3.83
CA GLY A 91 12.20 -14.04 -4.47
C GLY A 91 13.54 -13.54 -3.92
N MET A 92 13.54 -12.97 -2.70
CA MET A 92 14.74 -12.39 -2.10
C MET A 92 15.75 -13.47 -1.76
N THR A 93 17.02 -13.21 -2.06
CA THR A 93 18.13 -14.08 -1.64
C THR A 93 18.49 -13.84 -0.17
N VAL A 94 19.28 -14.74 0.42
CA VAL A 94 19.78 -14.60 1.80
C VAL A 94 20.50 -13.25 2.00
N SER A 95 21.27 -12.83 1.00
CA SER A 95 22.02 -11.56 1.04
C SER A 95 21.07 -10.36 0.96
N ASP A 96 20.04 -10.42 0.11
CA ASP A 96 19.00 -9.36 0.03
C ASP A 96 18.26 -9.21 1.37
N LEU A 97 17.92 -10.33 2.03
CA LEU A 97 17.30 -10.32 3.35
C LEU A 97 18.24 -9.75 4.41
N ALA A 98 19.51 -10.15 4.41
CA ALA A 98 20.51 -9.63 5.34
C ALA A 98 20.66 -8.10 5.23
N THR A 99 20.75 -7.58 4.01
CA THR A 99 20.81 -6.14 3.74
C THR A 99 19.52 -5.42 4.14
N ARG A 100 18.35 -5.99 3.80
CA ARG A 100 17.03 -5.38 4.07
C ARG A 100 16.70 -5.28 5.56
N TYR A 101 17.06 -6.30 6.34
CA TYR A 101 16.77 -6.36 7.77
C TYR A 101 17.94 -5.89 8.66
N GLY A 102 19.08 -5.51 8.07
CA GLY A 102 20.27 -5.08 8.82
C GLY A 102 20.88 -6.17 9.72
N ILE A 103 20.76 -7.43 9.31
CA ILE A 103 21.28 -8.60 10.05
C ILE A 103 22.42 -9.27 9.28
N SER A 104 23.20 -10.12 9.96
CA SER A 104 24.21 -10.93 9.28
C SER A 104 23.57 -12.04 8.44
N GLU A 105 24.23 -12.44 7.35
CA GLU A 105 23.74 -13.55 6.51
C GLU A 105 23.58 -14.86 7.30
N ALA A 106 24.47 -15.12 8.26
CA ALA A 106 24.36 -16.28 9.15
C ALA A 106 23.05 -16.25 9.96
N LYS A 107 22.65 -15.08 10.45
CA LYS A 107 21.41 -14.89 11.19
C LYS A 107 20.19 -15.03 10.28
N ALA A 108 20.26 -14.51 9.04
CA ALA A 108 19.22 -14.67 8.04
C ALA A 108 18.99 -16.15 7.66
N ARG A 109 20.07 -16.92 7.46
CA ARG A 109 19.99 -18.37 7.19
C ARG A 109 19.38 -19.14 8.36
N GLY A 110 19.81 -18.84 9.59
CA GLY A 110 19.24 -19.46 10.80
C GLY A 110 17.74 -19.24 10.90
N MET A 111 17.30 -17.99 10.75
CA MET A 111 15.88 -17.62 10.77
C MET A 111 15.06 -18.26 9.64
N LEU A 112 15.62 -18.41 8.43
CA LEU A 112 14.95 -19.13 7.34
C LEU A 112 14.75 -20.62 7.68
N CYS A 113 15.78 -21.27 8.23
CA CYS A 113 15.70 -22.67 8.66
C CYS A 113 14.67 -22.85 9.78
N ASP A 114 14.70 -21.99 10.81
CA ASP A 114 13.73 -22.02 11.91
C ASP A 114 12.30 -21.81 11.42
N GLY A 115 12.10 -20.86 10.50
CA GLY A 115 10.79 -20.55 9.93
C GLY A 115 10.23 -21.71 9.10
N MET A 116 11.07 -22.35 8.28
CA MET A 116 10.69 -23.54 7.52
C MET A 116 10.39 -24.74 8.43
N ALA A 117 11.15 -24.90 9.52
CA ALA A 117 10.89 -25.94 10.51
C ALA A 117 9.54 -25.72 11.22
N GLU A 118 9.23 -24.49 11.63
CA GLU A 118 7.92 -24.14 12.20
C GLU A 118 6.77 -24.41 11.23
N LEU A 119 6.92 -24.03 9.96
CA LEU A 119 5.91 -24.30 8.94
C LEU A 119 5.73 -25.81 8.76
N ARG A 120 6.82 -26.56 8.65
CA ARG A 120 6.79 -28.03 8.55
C ARG A 120 6.04 -28.65 9.73
N MET A 121 6.29 -28.19 10.96
CA MET A 121 5.58 -28.67 12.15
C MET A 121 4.08 -28.35 12.10
N LYS A 122 3.69 -27.15 11.66
CA LYS A 122 2.27 -26.78 11.52
C LYS A 122 1.54 -27.61 10.47
N PHE A 123 2.18 -27.90 9.34
CA PHE A 123 1.61 -28.77 8.31
C PHE A 123 1.57 -30.24 8.74
N ALA A 124 2.51 -30.70 9.57
CA ALA A 124 2.48 -32.04 10.15
C ALA A 124 1.42 -32.18 11.27
N ALA A 125 1.14 -31.11 12.02
CA ALA A 125 0.14 -31.11 13.09
C ALA A 125 -1.31 -30.97 12.58
N GLY A 126 -1.50 -30.50 11.34
CA GLY A 126 -2.81 -30.32 10.70
C GLY A 126 -3.38 -31.58 10.01
N THR A 127 -2.65 -32.69 10.02
CA THR A 127 -3.13 -33.99 9.50
C THR A 127 -3.57 -34.88 10.66
N LYS A 128 -4.73 -34.60 11.25
CA LYS A 128 -5.50 -35.58 12.03
C LYS A 128 -6.98 -35.26 11.99
#